data_AF-A0AAV0Y0H9-F1
#
_entry.id   AF-A0AAV0Y0H9-F1
#
_cell.length_a   1.000
_cell.length_b   1.000
_cell.length_c   1.000
_cell.angle_alpha   90.00
_cell.angle_beta   90.00
_cell.angle_gamma   90.00
#
_symmetry.space_group_name_H-M   'P 1'
#
loop_
_entity.id
_entity.type
_entity.pdbx_description
1 polymer ?
#
loop_
_entity_poly.entity_id
_entity_poly.type
_entity_poly.pdbx_seq_one_letter_code
_entity_poly.pdbx_strand_id
1 'polypeptide(L)'
;MNDEDNMVKIFINSLKLRAKNENLPLKTIYDEEALRYQVAAGLYPWSTAESIMHYTRRSSLPSLPQTLHELSITFDNGELFRYSCCGSSIFNGCVRDTDGNSISLW
;
A
#
# COMPACT_ATOMS: atom_id res chain seq x y z
N MET A 1 -31.84 -4.86 3.52
CA MET A 1 -30.38 -5.01 3.39
C MET A 1 -29.98 -5.92 4.53
N ASN A 2 -29.41 -7.10 4.24
CA ASN A 2 -29.17 -8.15 5.24
C ASN A 2 -28.12 -7.69 6.25
N ASP A 3 -28.32 -7.93 7.55
CA ASP A 3 -27.39 -7.48 8.60
C ASP A 3 -25.99 -8.11 8.40
N GLU A 4 -25.94 -9.35 7.92
CA GLU A 4 -24.70 -10.05 7.57
C GLU A 4 -23.92 -9.34 6.45
N ASP A 5 -24.60 -8.86 5.41
CA ASP A 5 -23.97 -8.12 4.31
C ASP A 5 -23.32 -6.83 4.81
N ASN A 6 -23.95 -6.17 5.79
CA ASN A 6 -23.40 -4.96 6.39
C ASN A 6 -22.14 -5.27 7.20
N MET A 7 -22.14 -6.35 7.98
CA MET A 7 -20.97 -6.79 8.75
C MET A 7 -19.79 -7.16 7.85
N VAL A 8 -20.04 -7.89 6.75
CA VAL A 8 -19.01 -8.23 5.76
C VAL A 8 -18.46 -6.97 5.09
N LYS A 9 -19.31 -5.99 4.76
CA LYS A 9 -18.85 -4.70 4.21
C LYS A 9 -17.92 -3.95 5.16
N ILE A 10 -18.28 -3.87 6.44
CA ILE A 10 -17.44 -3.21 7.47
C ILE A 10 -16.08 -3.91 7.56
N PHE A 11 -16.08 -5.25 7.62
CA PHE A 11 -14.87 -6.05 7.67
C PHE A 11 -13.96 -5.81 6.46
N ILE A 12 -14.52 -5.89 5.24
CA ILE A 12 -13.76 -5.64 3.99
C ILE A 12 -13.19 -4.22 3.98
N ASN A 13 -13.95 -3.21 4.43
CA ASN A 13 -13.47 -1.84 4.48
C ASN A 13 -12.31 -1.67 5.48
N SER A 14 -12.37 -2.35 6.63
CA SER A 14 -11.27 -2.37 7.60
C SER A 14 -10.01 -3.01 6.98
N LEU A 15 -10.14 -4.17 6.35
CA LEU A 15 -9.04 -4.85 5.66
C LEU A 15 -8.40 -3.96 4.58
N LYS A 16 -9.22 -3.29 3.76
CA LYS A 16 -8.74 -2.36 2.72
C LYS A 16 -7.98 -1.19 3.32
N LEU A 17 -8.52 -0.57 4.38
CA LEU A 17 -7.89 0.56 5.04
C LEU A 17 -6.53 0.18 5.62
N ARG A 18 -6.45 -0.94 6.34
CA ARG A 18 -5.20 -1.43 6.92
C ARG A 18 -4.21 -1.90 5.85
N ALA A 19 -4.66 -2.62 4.83
CA ALA A 19 -3.82 -3.05 3.70
C ALA A 19 -3.19 -1.87 2.97
N LYS A 20 -3.90 -0.74 2.85
CA LYS A 20 -3.39 0.49 2.25
C LYS A 20 -2.34 1.19 3.12
N ASN A 21 -2.57 1.27 4.43
CA ASN A 21 -1.81 2.17 5.30
C ASN A 21 -0.68 1.48 6.09
N GLU A 22 -0.74 0.16 6.26
CA GLU A 22 0.20 -0.59 7.09
C GLU A 22 1.14 -1.45 6.25
N ASN A 23 2.39 -1.58 6.72
CA ASN A 23 3.42 -2.42 6.12
C ASN A 23 3.56 -3.79 6.81
N LEU A 24 2.48 -4.29 7.41
CA LEU A 24 2.44 -5.65 7.94
C LEU A 24 2.14 -6.65 6.83
N PRO A 25 2.56 -7.93 6.96
CA PRO A 25 2.09 -8.99 6.08
C PRO A 25 0.56 -9.00 6.03
N LEU A 26 -0.01 -9.10 4.82
CA LEU A 26 -1.47 -9.02 4.65
C LEU A 26 -2.21 -10.11 5.44
N LYS A 27 -1.58 -11.28 5.57
CA LYS A 27 -2.10 -12.38 6.37
C LYS A 27 -2.20 -12.00 7.86
N THR A 28 -1.20 -11.32 8.40
CA THR A 28 -1.23 -10.81 9.78
C THR A 28 -2.37 -9.81 9.99
N ILE A 29 -2.55 -8.86 9.06
CA ILE A 29 -3.67 -7.90 9.12
C ILE A 29 -5.01 -8.64 9.10
N TYR A 30 -5.16 -9.64 8.22
CA TYR A 30 -6.38 -10.42 8.13
C TYR A 30 -6.66 -11.18 9.43
N ASP A 31 -5.67 -11.87 9.99
CA ASP A 31 -5.85 -12.68 11.19
C ASP A 31 -6.24 -11.79 12.39
N GLU A 32 -5.62 -10.62 12.55
CA GLU A 32 -6.00 -9.65 13.59
C GLU A 32 -7.42 -9.11 13.42
N GLU A 33 -7.81 -8.75 12.20
CA GLU A 33 -9.16 -8.26 11.93
C GLU A 33 -10.20 -9.39 12.03
N ALA A 34 -9.85 -10.62 11.68
CA ALA A 34 -10.73 -11.78 11.81
C ALA A 34 -11.07 -12.08 13.27
N LEU A 35 -10.16 -11.81 14.21
CA LEU A 35 -10.45 -11.89 15.65
C LEU A 35 -11.46 -10.83 16.10
N ARG A 36 -11.46 -9.65 15.48
CA ARG A 36 -12.37 -8.54 15.80
C ARG A 36 -13.75 -8.70 15.13
N TYR A 37 -13.78 -9.32 13.95
CA TYR A 37 -14.98 -9.49 13.12
C TYR A 37 -15.28 -10.96 12.82
N GLN A 38 -15.38 -11.80 13.86
CA GLN A 38 -15.46 -13.26 13.75
C GLN A 38 -16.57 -13.75 12.81
N VAL A 39 -17.78 -13.18 12.92
CA VAL A 39 -18.92 -13.56 12.07
C VAL A 39 -18.64 -13.24 10.59
N ALA A 40 -18.12 -12.05 10.32
CA ALA A 40 -17.78 -11.63 8.97
C ALA A 40 -16.60 -12.42 8.39
N ALA A 41 -15.62 -12.79 9.21
CA ALA A 41 -14.47 -13.61 8.80
C ALA A 41 -14.88 -15.04 8.42
N GLY A 42 -15.90 -15.60 9.09
CA GLY A 42 -16.49 -16.87 8.69
C GLY A 42 -17.17 -16.82 7.32
N LEU A 43 -17.74 -15.67 6.95
CA LEU A 43 -18.38 -15.44 5.64
C LEU A 43 -17.39 -14.97 4.56
N TYR A 44 -16.26 -14.39 4.97
CA TYR A 44 -15.26 -13.80 4.08
C TYR A 44 -13.85 -14.32 4.44
N PRO A 45 -13.52 -15.57 4.03
CA PRO A 45 -12.26 -16.23 4.39
C PRO A 45 -11.05 -15.57 3.71
N TRP A 46 -9.85 -15.87 4.23
CA TRP A 46 -8.58 -15.36 3.70
C TRP A 46 -8.43 -15.57 2.19
N SER A 47 -8.82 -16.74 1.67
CA SER A 47 -8.75 -17.07 0.25
C SER A 47 -9.52 -16.08 -0.64
N THR A 48 -10.57 -15.45 -0.11
CA THR A 48 -11.33 -14.40 -0.80
C THR A 48 -10.75 -13.01 -0.54
N ALA A 49 -10.31 -12.75 0.69
CA ALA A 49 -9.78 -11.45 1.10
C ALA A 49 -8.41 -11.11 0.49
N GLU A 50 -7.57 -12.11 0.25
CA GLU A 50 -6.20 -11.95 -0.20
C GLU A 50 -6.10 -11.05 -1.45
N SER A 51 -6.86 -11.39 -2.49
CA SER A 51 -6.83 -10.67 -3.77
C SER A 51 -7.20 -9.19 -3.62
N ILE A 52 -8.23 -8.86 -2.84
CA ILE A 52 -8.66 -7.47 -2.66
C ILE A 52 -7.68 -6.68 -1.79
N MET A 53 -7.07 -7.33 -0.80
CA MET A 53 -6.06 -6.72 0.04
C MET A 53 -4.78 -6.42 -0.74
N HIS A 54 -4.30 -7.37 -1.55
CA HIS A 54 -3.17 -7.17 -2.47
C HIS A 54 -3.44 -6.08 -3.49
N TYR A 55 -4.62 -6.11 -4.14
CA TYR A 55 -5.01 -5.10 -5.10
C TYR A 55 -5.04 -3.70 -4.45
N THR A 56 -5.66 -3.59 -3.28
CA THR A 56 -5.80 -2.31 -2.55
C THR A 56 -4.45 -1.75 -2.13
N ARG A 57 -3.56 -2.60 -1.61
CA ARG A 57 -2.20 -2.18 -1.25
C ARG A 57 -1.44 -1.71 -2.48
N ARG A 58 -1.44 -2.49 -3.56
CA ARG A 58 -0.72 -2.15 -4.79
C ARG A 58 -1.27 -0.87 -5.44
N SER A 59 -2.58 -0.70 -5.50
CA SER A 59 -3.20 0.49 -6.12
C SER A 59 -3.04 1.76 -5.30
N SER A 60 -2.68 1.65 -4.03
CA SER A 60 -2.40 2.79 -3.17
C SER A 60 -0.98 3.32 -3.29
N LEU A 61 -0.05 2.51 -3.80
CA LEU A 61 1.33 2.91 -4.04
C LEU A 61 1.44 3.57 -5.43
N PRO A 62 2.26 4.61 -5.58
CA PRO A 62 2.56 5.14 -6.91
C PRO A 62 3.23 4.05 -7.75
N SER A 63 3.00 4.10 -9.06
CA SER A 63 3.78 3.27 -9.99
C SER A 63 5.26 3.62 -9.81
N LEU A 64 6.11 2.60 -9.68
CA LEU A 64 7.55 2.84 -9.72
C LEU A 64 7.92 3.39 -11.11
N PRO A 65 8.76 4.43 -11.19
CA PRO A 65 9.28 4.90 -12.46
C PRO A 65 10.07 3.76 -13.12
N GLN A 66 9.85 3.54 -14.41
CA GLN A 66 10.44 2.43 -15.15
C GLN A 66 11.89 2.70 -15.56
N THR A 67 12.33 3.97 -15.45
CA THR A 67 13.69 4.40 -15.82
C THR A 67 14.26 5.38 -14.78
N LEU A 68 15.59 5.45 -14.69
CA LEU A 68 16.28 6.44 -13.85
C LEU A 68 15.93 7.88 -14.26
N HIS A 69 15.66 8.12 -15.55
CA HIS A 69 15.24 9.42 -16.05
C HIS A 69 13.83 9.82 -15.57
N GLU A 70 12.90 8.87 -15.52
CA GLU A 70 11.56 9.11 -14.97
C GLU A 70 11.62 9.34 -13.45
N LEU A 71 12.54 8.66 -12.77
CA LEU A 71 12.84 8.92 -11.37
C LEU A 71 13.42 10.33 -11.20
N SER A 72 14.38 10.78 -12.02
CA SER A 72 14.93 12.15 -11.91
C SER A 72 13.87 13.23 -12.14
N ILE A 73 12.95 13.03 -13.09
CA ILE A 73 11.80 13.93 -13.27
C ILE A 73 10.93 13.97 -12.02
N THR A 74 10.67 12.82 -11.39
CA THR A 74 9.90 12.74 -10.14
C THR A 74 10.58 13.49 -8.99
N PHE A 75 11.91 13.43 -8.92
CA PHE A 75 12.72 14.22 -7.97
C PHE A 75 12.57 15.72 -8.22
N ASP A 76 12.77 16.16 -9.46
CA ASP A 76 12.69 17.57 -9.85
C ASP A 76 11.27 18.15 -9.65
N ASN A 77 10.23 17.34 -9.86
CA ASN A 77 8.83 17.73 -9.65
C ASN A 77 8.40 17.73 -8.17
N GLY A 78 9.27 17.28 -7.24
CA GLY A 78 8.95 17.22 -5.82
C GLY A 78 7.89 16.17 -5.47
N GLU A 79 7.69 15.15 -6.30
CA GLU A 79 6.65 14.12 -6.12
C GLU A 79 7.10 12.93 -5.23
N LEU A 80 8.26 13.05 -4.60
CA LEU A 80 8.85 12.01 -3.73
C LEU A 80 7.97 11.64 -2.55
N PHE A 81 7.14 12.56 -2.05
CA PHE A 81 6.18 12.29 -0.98
C PHE A 81 5.22 11.15 -1.33
N ARG A 82 4.97 10.91 -2.63
CA ARG A 82 4.12 9.82 -3.12
C ARG A 82 4.78 8.46 -2.88
N TYR A 83 6.11 8.42 -2.83
CA TYR A 83 6.95 7.25 -2.55
C TYR A 83 7.38 7.22 -1.09
N SER A 84 6.50 7.65 -0.19
CA SER A 84 6.70 7.49 1.25
C SER A 84 5.86 6.34 1.77
N CYS A 85 6.41 5.57 2.70
CA CYS A 85 5.70 4.52 3.41
C CYS A 85 5.87 4.77 4.90
N CYS A 86 4.76 4.77 5.66
CA CYS A 86 4.77 4.92 7.12
C CYS A 86 5.56 6.16 7.62
N GLY A 87 5.50 7.28 6.89
CA GLY A 87 6.18 8.52 7.25
C GLY A 87 7.68 8.57 6.93
N SER A 88 8.23 7.51 6.32
CA SER A 88 9.60 7.47 5.81
C SER A 88 9.59 7.53 4.28
N SER A 89 10.42 8.39 3.69
CA SER A 89 10.62 8.39 2.24
C SER A 89 11.38 7.13 1.82
N ILE A 90 10.95 6.46 0.75
CA ILE A 90 11.67 5.32 0.17
C ILE A 90 12.95 5.80 -0.51
N PHE A 91 12.98 7.06 -0.96
CA PHE A 91 14.14 7.68 -1.60
C PHE A 91 14.69 8.78 -0.70
N ASN A 92 15.98 8.71 -0.35
CA ASN A 92 16.60 9.62 0.63
C ASN A 92 17.51 10.70 0.02
N GLY A 93 17.71 10.71 -1.31
CA GLY A 93 18.44 11.80 -1.95
C GLY A 93 18.73 11.58 -3.43
N CYS A 94 19.11 12.67 -4.11
CA CYS A 94 19.72 12.62 -5.43
C CYS A 94 21.14 13.19 -5.33
N VAL A 95 22.10 12.52 -5.97
CA VAL A 95 23.46 13.02 -6.18
C VAL A 95 23.56 13.41 -7.65
N ARG A 96 23.92 14.66 -7.94
CA ARG A 96 24.20 15.11 -9.31
C ARG A 96 25.69 14.94 -9.58
N ASP A 97 26.01 14.24 -10.65
CA ASP A 97 27.36 14.14 -11.19
C ASP A 97 27.81 15.48 -11.80
N THR A 98 29.11 15.63 -12.03
CA THR A 98 29.72 16.83 -12.65
C THR A 98 29.18 17.12 -14.05
N ASP A 99 28.60 16.11 -14.71
CA ASP A 99 27.97 16.20 -16.02
C ASP A 99 26.47 16.57 -15.95
N GLY A 100 25.93 16.81 -14.75
CA GLY A 100 24.52 17.14 -14.53
C GLY A 100 23.57 15.94 -14.45
N ASN A 101 24.08 14.71 -14.53
CA ASN A 101 23.30 13.50 -14.40
C ASN A 101 22.94 13.20 -12.94
N SER A 102 21.67 12.88 -12.67
CA SER A 102 21.17 12.64 -11.31
C SER A 102 21.13 11.14 -10.98
N ILE A 103 21.87 10.71 -9.96
CA ILE A 103 21.83 9.36 -9.40
C ILE A 103 20.99 9.39 -8.12
N SER A 104 19.97 8.54 -8.03
CA SER A 104 19.14 8.43 -6.83
C SER A 104 19.79 7.48 -5.82
N LEU A 105 19.86 7.89 -4.55
CA LEU A 105 20.32 7.05 -3.45
C LEU A 105 19.12 6.31 -2.84
N TRP A 106 19.21 4.98 -2.83
CA TRP A 106 18.28 4.06 -2.18
C TRP A 106 18.46 4.07 -0.67
#